data_AF-A0A1C0YKG5-F1
#
_entry.id   AF-A0A1C0YKG5-F1
#
_cell.length_a   1.000
_cell.length_b   1.000
_cell.length_c   1.000
_cell.angle_alpha   90.00
_cell.angle_beta   90.00
_cell.angle_gamma   90.00
#
_symmetry.space_group_name_H-M   'P 1'
#
loop_
_entity.id
_entity.type
_entity.pdbx_description
1 polymer ?
#
loop_
_entity_poly.entity_id
_entity_poly.type
_entity_poly.pdbx_seq_one_letter_code
_entity_poly.pdbx_strand_id
1 'polypeptide(L)'
;MNNYTYRFEQILTVREQEKNETEQAYKVAVQAFEEVATKLYDLLRRKEELLAYQTERLQFGSTIDEIHQNARFLTSLEKTIDDVQQKVMQARAKMSWYEERLLEKNLEVRKYEKMKERDFEHFKEEQLRVEAIMLDEISTLAFNKKEIR
;
A
#
# COMPACT_ATOMS: atom_id res chain seq x y z
N MET A 1 -24.80 30.38 -12.43
CA MET A 1 -24.61 28.95 -12.12
C MET A 1 -23.50 28.87 -11.08
N ASN A 2 -23.82 28.66 -9.81
CA ASN A 2 -22.77 28.51 -8.79
C ASN A 2 -22.11 27.14 -8.98
N ASN A 3 -20.80 27.12 -9.29
CA ASN A 3 -20.04 25.88 -9.32
C ASN A 3 -19.86 25.37 -7.87
N TYR A 4 -20.21 24.10 -7.65
CA TYR A 4 -19.96 23.43 -6.38
C TYR A 4 -18.45 23.43 -6.08
N THR A 5 -18.10 23.85 -4.87
CA THR A 5 -16.72 23.82 -4.38
C THR A 5 -16.72 23.17 -3.01
N TYR A 6 -16.08 22.01 -2.90
CA TYR A 6 -15.98 21.31 -1.63
C TYR A 6 -15.02 22.05 -0.69
N ARG A 7 -15.47 22.36 0.53
CA ARG A 7 -14.70 23.15 1.50
C ARG A 7 -13.36 22.52 1.90
N PHE A 8 -13.25 21.19 1.84
CA PHE A 8 -12.04 20.46 2.21
C PHE A 8 -11.27 19.91 1.01
N GLU A 9 -11.47 20.46 -0.20
CA GLU A 9 -10.80 19.99 -1.42
C GLU A 9 -9.28 19.98 -1.27
N GLN A 10 -8.69 21.06 -0.75
CA GLN A 10 -7.24 21.15 -0.54
C GLN A 10 -6.73 20.09 0.45
N ILE A 11 -7.51 19.80 1.50
CA ILE A 11 -7.14 18.76 2.47
C ILE A 11 -7.18 17.39 1.80
N LEU A 12 -8.23 17.10 1.02
CA LEU A 12 -8.35 15.85 0.28
C LEU A 12 -7.15 15.65 -0.67
N THR A 13 -6.77 16.68 -1.42
CA THR A 13 -5.59 16.62 -2.31
C THR A 13 -4.31 16.29 -1.55
N VAL A 14 -4.06 16.95 -0.41
CA VAL A 14 -2.87 16.65 0.42
C VAL A 14 -2.91 15.21 0.94
N ARG A 15 -4.07 14.71 1.37
CA ARG A 15 -4.22 13.33 1.85
C ARG A 15 -4.01 12.30 0.76
N GLU A 16 -4.49 12.56 -0.45
CA GLU A 16 -4.22 11.72 -1.62
C GLU A 16 -2.73 11.69 -1.95
N GLN A 17 -2.04 12.83 -1.86
CA GLN A 17 -0.60 12.89 -2.04
C GLN A 17 0.15 12.08 -0.97
N GLU A 18 -0.17 12.27 0.32
CA GLU A 18 0.44 11.49 1.43
C GLU A 18 0.22 9.98 1.26
N LYS A 19 -0.97 9.57 0.81
CA LYS A 19 -1.28 8.18 0.50
C LYS A 19 -0.39 7.67 -0.63
N ASN A 20 -0.26 8.43 -1.73
CA ASN A 20 0.55 8.03 -2.88
C ASN A 20 2.04 7.89 -2.51
N GLU A 21 2.56 8.82 -1.71
CA GLU A 21 3.94 8.74 -1.17
C GLU A 21 4.12 7.49 -0.30
N THR A 22 3.15 7.19 0.56
CA THR A 22 3.17 5.98 1.41
C THR A 22 3.07 4.71 0.58
N GLU A 23 2.27 4.71 -0.49
CA GLU A 23 2.14 3.58 -1.42
C GLU A 23 3.45 3.31 -2.17
N GLN A 24 4.14 4.36 -2.61
CA GLN A 24 5.46 4.23 -3.22
C GLN A 24 6.48 3.67 -2.23
N ALA A 25 6.51 4.18 -1.00
CA ALA A 25 7.41 3.70 0.04
C ALA A 25 7.13 2.21 0.39
N TYR A 26 5.86 1.81 0.42
CA TYR A 26 5.47 0.42 0.58
C TYR A 26 5.99 -0.46 -0.56
N LYS A 27 5.82 -0.06 -1.82
CA LYS A 27 6.34 -0.81 -2.98
C LYS A 27 7.86 -1.00 -2.91
N VAL A 28 8.59 0.05 -2.53
CA VAL A 28 10.05 -0.05 -2.32
C VAL A 28 10.40 -1.03 -1.19
N ALA A 29 9.62 -1.02 -0.10
CA ALA A 29 9.83 -1.95 1.00
C ALA A 29 9.54 -3.41 0.63
N VAL A 30 8.50 -3.65 -0.19
CA VAL A 30 8.20 -4.98 -0.75
C VAL A 30 9.34 -5.48 -1.62
N GLN A 31 9.84 -4.66 -2.56
CA GLN A 31 10.97 -5.03 -3.41
C GLN A 31 12.22 -5.36 -2.59
N ALA A 32 12.55 -4.54 -1.59
CA ALA A 32 13.68 -4.79 -0.72
C ALA A 32 13.52 -6.09 0.09
N PHE A 33 12.30 -6.42 0.53
CA PHE A 33 12.01 -7.69 1.18
C PHE A 33 12.17 -8.87 0.22
N GLU A 34 11.61 -8.78 -0.99
CA GLU A 34 11.73 -9.82 -2.03
C GLU A 34 13.19 -10.10 -2.37
N GLU A 35 14.00 -9.06 -2.61
CA GLU A 35 15.42 -9.23 -2.93
C GLU A 35 16.20 -9.99 -1.84
N VAL A 36 15.95 -9.67 -0.57
CA VAL A 36 16.65 -10.32 0.55
C VAL A 36 16.10 -11.73 0.79
N ALA A 37 14.80 -11.93 0.59
CA ALA A 37 14.17 -13.25 0.69
C ALA A 37 14.65 -14.19 -0.42
N THR A 38 14.82 -13.72 -1.65
CA THR A 38 15.40 -14.49 -2.76
C THR A 38 16.84 -14.90 -2.45
N LYS A 39 17.66 -13.97 -1.92
CA LYS A 39 19.02 -14.30 -1.47
C LYS A 39 19.03 -15.39 -0.39
N LEU A 40 18.10 -15.33 0.56
CA LEU A 40 17.96 -16.38 1.57
C LEU A 40 17.61 -17.73 0.95
N TYR A 41 16.65 -17.73 0.03
CA TYR A 41 16.24 -18.93 -0.71
C TYR A 41 17.43 -19.58 -1.44
N ASP A 42 18.21 -18.79 -2.18
CA ASP A 42 19.37 -19.28 -2.91
C ASP A 42 20.44 -19.87 -1.99
N LEU A 43 20.68 -19.25 -0.82
CA LEU A 43 21.63 -19.76 0.17
C LEU A 43 21.18 -21.08 0.79
N LEU A 44 19.89 -21.19 1.13
CA LEU A 44 19.32 -22.43 1.65
C LEU A 44 19.39 -23.55 0.62
N ARG A 45 19.03 -23.28 -0.63
CA ARG A 45 19.15 -24.22 -1.73
C ARG A 45 20.61 -24.69 -1.92
N ARG A 46 21.56 -23.76 -1.91
CA ARG A 46 22.99 -24.09 -1.99
C ARG A 46 23.45 -24.98 -0.83
N LYS A 47 22.91 -24.77 0.38
CA LYS A 47 23.18 -25.63 1.54
C LYS A 47 22.68 -27.06 1.29
N GLU A 48 21.46 -27.20 0.80
CA GLU A 48 20.87 -28.52 0.48
C GLU A 48 21.69 -29.25 -0.59
N GLU A 49 22.06 -28.56 -1.68
CA GLU A 49 22.88 -29.12 -2.76
C GLU A 49 24.25 -29.59 -2.24
N LEU A 50 24.88 -28.84 -1.35
CA LEU A 50 26.17 -29.20 -0.77
C LEU A 50 26.10 -30.40 0.17
N LEU A 51 25.04 -30.49 0.98
CA LEU A 51 24.80 -31.64 1.85
C LEU A 51 24.52 -32.91 1.03
N ALA A 52 23.76 -32.79 -0.06
CA ALA A 52 23.52 -33.90 -0.98
C ALA A 52 24.82 -34.39 -1.62
N TYR A 53 25.64 -33.47 -2.13
CA TYR A 53 26.95 -33.78 -2.70
C TYR A 53 27.88 -34.47 -1.68
N GLN A 54 27.93 -33.97 -0.45
CA GLN A 54 28.73 -34.60 0.61
C GLN A 54 28.26 -36.01 0.91
N THR A 55 26.95 -36.23 0.98
CA THR A 55 26.35 -37.54 1.25
C THR A 55 26.70 -38.56 0.16
N GLU A 56 26.63 -38.15 -1.10
CA GLU A 56 27.04 -38.98 -2.25
C GLU A 56 28.54 -39.30 -2.19
N ARG A 57 29.38 -38.30 -1.94
CA ARG A 57 30.84 -38.46 -1.86
C ARG A 57 31.32 -39.35 -0.72
N LEU A 58 30.57 -39.46 0.37
CA LEU A 58 30.86 -40.39 1.46
C LEU A 58 30.65 -41.85 1.04
N GLN A 59 29.81 -42.14 0.04
CA GLN A 59 29.59 -43.51 -0.45
C GLN A 59 30.80 -44.06 -1.24
N PHE A 60 31.54 -43.20 -1.93
CA PHE A 60 32.68 -43.58 -2.77
C PHE A 60 34.04 -43.41 -2.06
N GLY A 61 34.03 -42.89 -0.83
CA GLY A 61 35.23 -42.53 -0.07
C GLY A 61 35.65 -41.07 -0.29
N SER A 62 36.10 -40.43 0.78
CA SER A 62 36.61 -39.05 0.75
C SER A 62 37.83 -38.92 1.66
N THR A 63 38.75 -38.04 1.29
CA THR A 63 39.93 -37.76 2.11
C THR A 63 39.53 -36.96 3.34
N ILE A 64 40.31 -37.08 4.42
CA ILE A 64 40.08 -36.34 5.67
C ILE A 64 40.12 -34.82 5.42
N ASP A 65 41.02 -34.36 4.54
CA ASP A 65 41.13 -32.94 4.18
C ASP A 65 39.87 -32.41 3.48
N GLU A 66 39.31 -33.17 2.52
CA GLU A 66 38.06 -32.80 1.84
C GLU A 66 36.88 -32.72 2.81
N ILE A 67 36.80 -33.65 3.79
CA ILE A 67 35.76 -33.63 4.82
C ILE A 67 35.88 -32.36 5.67
N HIS A 68 37.08 -32.01 6.12
CA HIS A 68 37.31 -30.81 6.91
C HIS A 68 37.02 -29.52 6.13
N GLN A 69 37.42 -29.46 4.86
CA GLN A 69 37.18 -28.28 4.03
C GLN A 69 35.69 -28.04 3.80
N ASN A 70 34.93 -29.09 3.49
CA ASN A 70 33.47 -29.01 3.34
C ASN A 70 32.78 -28.61 4.64
N ALA A 71 33.19 -29.17 5.78
CA ALA A 71 32.65 -28.78 7.08
C ALA A 71 32.86 -27.29 7.38
N ARG A 72 34.06 -26.75 7.13
CA ARG A 72 34.35 -25.31 7.30
C ARG A 72 33.49 -24.45 6.38
N PHE A 73 33.31 -24.87 5.13
CA PHE A 73 32.48 -24.16 4.17
C PHE A 73 31.01 -24.16 4.62
N LEU A 74 30.49 -25.30 5.08
CA LEU A 74 29.13 -25.42 5.59
C LEU A 74 28.90 -24.49 6.79
N THR A 75 29.83 -24.45 7.75
CA THR A 75 29.74 -23.52 8.88
C THR A 75 29.75 -22.05 8.45
N SER A 76 30.54 -21.69 7.42
CA SER A 76 30.54 -20.33 6.88
C SER A 76 29.21 -20.00 6.18
N LEU A 77 28.65 -20.96 5.45
CA LEU A 77 27.37 -20.82 4.77
C LEU A 77 26.23 -20.65 5.78
N GLU A 78 26.24 -21.42 6.87
CA GLU A 78 25.26 -21.30 7.97
C GLU A 78 25.31 -19.92 8.63
N LYS A 79 26.49 -19.40 8.96
CA LYS A 79 26.62 -18.03 9.48
C LYS A 79 26.04 -16.99 8.52
N THR A 80 26.28 -17.17 7.22
CA THR A 80 25.74 -16.26 6.20
C THR A 80 24.22 -16.36 6.12
N ILE A 81 23.66 -17.57 6.22
CA ILE A 81 22.22 -17.80 6.25
C ILE A 81 21.60 -17.10 7.46
N ASP A 82 22.19 -17.27 8.66
CA ASP A 82 21.70 -16.64 9.88
C ASP A 82 21.66 -15.12 9.75
N ASP A 83 22.73 -14.50 9.24
CA ASP A 83 22.81 -13.07 9.00
C ASP A 83 21.74 -12.58 8.00
N VAL A 84 21.53 -13.34 6.92
CA VAL A 84 20.54 -12.99 5.90
C VAL A 84 19.11 -13.20 6.43
N GLN A 85 18.85 -14.22 7.24
CA GLN A 85 17.56 -14.40 7.91
C GLN A 85 17.20 -13.20 8.79
N GLN A 86 18.15 -12.66 9.56
CA GLN A 86 17.91 -11.44 10.33
C GLN A 86 17.56 -10.25 9.43
N LYS A 87 18.23 -10.12 8.27
CA LYS A 87 17.90 -9.07 7.29
C LYS A 87 16.51 -9.26 6.68
N VAL A 88 16.09 -10.50 6.39
CA VAL A 88 14.73 -10.81 5.93
C VAL A 88 13.71 -10.40 6.98
N MET A 89 13.94 -10.72 8.25
CA MET A 89 13.04 -10.33 9.35
C MET A 89 12.92 -8.81 9.46
N GLN A 90 14.04 -8.08 9.37
CA GLN A 90 14.04 -6.62 9.39
C GLN A 90 13.31 -6.02 8.19
N ALA A 91 13.56 -6.53 6.99
CA ALA A 91 12.88 -6.09 5.77
C ALA A 91 11.37 -6.36 5.83
N ARG A 92 10.97 -7.52 6.36
CA ARG A 92 9.56 -7.88 6.58
C ARG A 92 8.89 -6.93 7.57
N ALA A 93 9.52 -6.65 8.71
CA ALA A 93 8.98 -5.73 9.69
C ALA A 93 8.79 -4.32 9.11
N LYS A 94 9.77 -3.84 8.32
CA LYS A 94 9.67 -2.55 7.61
C LYS A 94 8.54 -2.54 6.60
N MET A 95 8.40 -3.62 5.81
CA MET A 95 7.31 -3.77 4.84
C MET A 95 5.94 -3.73 5.52
N SER A 96 5.74 -4.53 6.58
CA SER A 96 4.48 -4.55 7.34
C SER A 96 4.14 -3.21 7.99
N TRP A 97 5.14 -2.46 8.44
CA TRP A 97 4.92 -1.11 8.96
C TRP A 97 4.38 -0.14 7.90
N TYR A 98 4.93 -0.18 6.68
CA TYR A 98 4.41 0.63 5.57
C TYR A 98 3.02 0.17 5.12
N GLU A 99 2.74 -1.13 5.17
CA GLU A 99 1.41 -1.71 4.86
C GLU A 99 0.34 -1.14 5.81
N GLU A 100 0.59 -1.19 7.11
CA GLU A 100 -0.33 -0.65 8.13
C GLU A 100 -0.55 0.86 7.93
N ARG A 101 0.53 1.62 7.71
CA ARG A 101 0.44 3.06 7.48
C ARG A 101 -0.31 3.41 6.19
N LEU A 102 -0.16 2.60 5.14
CA LEU A 102 -0.91 2.76 3.90
C LEU A 102 -2.40 2.52 4.13
N LEU A 103 -2.76 1.54 4.96
CA LEU A 103 -4.15 1.27 5.32
C LEU A 103 -4.77 2.46 6.08
N GLU A 104 -4.06 3.04 7.05
CA GLU A 104 -4.48 4.24 7.76
C GLU A 104 -4.73 5.42 6.79
N LYS A 105 -3.79 5.67 5.87
CA LYS A 105 -3.90 6.76 4.89
C LYS A 105 -5.04 6.55 3.90
N ASN A 106 -5.28 5.32 3.46
CA ASN A 106 -6.45 5.00 2.66
C ASN A 106 -7.75 5.29 3.42
N LEU A 107 -7.83 4.93 4.70
CA LEU A 107 -9.00 5.22 5.52
C LEU A 107 -9.24 6.72 5.67
N GLU A 108 -8.18 7.52 5.86
CA GLU A 108 -8.28 8.98 5.92
C GLU A 108 -8.86 9.56 4.62
N VAL A 109 -8.32 9.20 3.45
CA VAL A 109 -8.82 9.66 2.15
C VAL A 109 -10.29 9.28 1.97
N ARG A 110 -10.66 8.03 2.26
CA ARG A 110 -12.05 7.55 2.16
C ARG A 110 -13.02 8.35 3.01
N LYS A 111 -12.61 8.82 4.20
CA LYS A 111 -13.45 9.68 5.06
C LYS A 111 -13.77 11.00 4.34
N TYR A 112 -12.78 11.65 3.76
CA TYR A 112 -12.97 12.92 3.05
C TYR A 112 -13.75 12.77 1.75
N GLU A 113 -13.55 11.68 0.99
CA GLU A 113 -14.38 11.34 -0.17
C GLU A 113 -15.86 11.21 0.22
N LYS A 114 -16.15 10.43 1.28
CA LYS A 114 -17.52 10.24 1.77
C LYS A 114 -18.16 11.54 2.28
N MET A 115 -17.37 12.41 2.90
CA MET A 115 -17.84 13.73 3.30
C MET A 115 -18.16 14.61 2.09
N LYS A 116 -17.31 14.58 1.04
CA LYS A 116 -17.52 15.31 -0.21
C LYS A 116 -18.77 14.84 -0.96
N GLU A 117 -19.02 13.54 -0.99
CA GLU A 117 -20.24 12.96 -1.58
C GLU A 117 -21.50 13.52 -0.90
N ARG A 118 -21.57 13.48 0.44
CA ARG A 118 -22.72 13.99 1.21
C ARG A 118 -22.90 15.51 1.08
N ASP A 119 -21.80 16.26 1.11
CA ASP A 119 -21.83 17.72 0.94
C ASP A 119 -22.37 18.10 -0.44
N PHE A 120 -22.01 17.33 -1.47
CA PHE A 120 -22.52 17.52 -2.83
C PHE A 120 -24.01 17.18 -2.96
N GLU A 121 -24.47 16.11 -2.31
CA GLU A 121 -25.90 15.76 -2.24
C GLU A 121 -26.71 16.89 -1.60
N HIS A 122 -26.28 17.41 -0.45
CA HIS A 122 -26.94 18.54 0.20
C HIS A 122 -26.93 19.81 -0.65
N PHE A 123 -25.81 20.10 -1.34
CA PHE A 123 -25.75 21.22 -2.27
C PHE A 123 -26.80 21.10 -3.38
N LYS A 124 -26.98 19.89 -3.93
CA LYS A 124 -27.97 19.62 -4.98
C LYS A 124 -29.40 19.76 -4.46
N GLU A 125 -29.69 19.24 -3.27
CA GLU A 125 -30.99 19.42 -2.61
C GLU A 125 -31.32 20.89 -2.39
N GLU A 126 -30.34 21.68 -1.95
CA GLU A 126 -30.51 23.12 -1.74
C GLU A 126 -30.76 23.86 -3.06
N GLN A 127 -30.03 23.51 -4.13
CA GLN A 127 -30.29 24.10 -5.45
C GLN A 127 -31.70 23.81 -5.93
N LEU A 128 -32.17 22.57 -5.81
CA LEU A 128 -33.55 22.20 -6.18
C LEU A 128 -34.58 22.96 -5.34
N ARG A 129 -34.32 23.15 -4.05
CA ARG A 129 -35.20 23.93 -3.16
C ARG A 129 -35.28 25.39 -3.59
N VAL A 130 -34.13 26.03 -3.87
CA VAL A 130 -34.08 27.42 -4.33
C VAL A 130 -34.77 27.58 -5.68
N GLU A 131 -34.55 26.66 -6.62
CA GLU A 131 -35.23 26.65 -7.92
C GLU A 131 -36.76 26.51 -7.77
N ALA A 132 -37.24 25.63 -6.88
CA ALA A 132 -38.66 25.46 -6.61
C ALA A 132 -39.30 26.74 -6.06
N ILE A 133 -38.64 27.42 -5.11
CA ILE A 133 -39.11 28.70 -4.56
C ILE A 133 -39.18 29.76 -5.67
N MET A 134 -38.13 29.87 -6.50
CA MET A 134 -38.08 30.83 -7.59
C MET A 134 -39.19 30.59 -8.63
N LEU A 135 -39.49 29.32 -8.95
CA LEU A 135 -40.59 28.97 -9.87
C LEU A 135 -41.96 29.35 -9.32
N ASP A 136 -42.18 29.17 -8.02
CA ASP A 136 -43.43 29.54 -7.35
C ASP A 136 -43.64 31.06 -7.33
N GLU A 137 -42.58 31.82 -7.04
CA GLU A 137 -42.58 33.28 -7.10
C GLU A 137 -42.90 33.80 -8.52
N ILE A 138 -42.26 33.24 -9.54
CA ILE A 138 -42.52 33.60 -10.95
C ILE A 138 -43.97 33.27 -11.33
N SER A 139 -44.48 32.12 -10.92
CA SER A 139 -45.84 31.67 -11.21
C SER A 139 -46.88 32.62 -10.58
N THR A 140 -46.67 33.00 -9.32
CA THR A 140 -47.50 33.98 -8.60
C THR A 140 -47.50 35.35 -9.30
N LEU A 141 -46.32 35.85 -9.68
CA LEU A 141 -46.20 37.12 -10.41
C LEU A 141 -46.89 37.08 -11.78
N ALA A 142 -46.74 35.97 -12.51
CA ALA A 142 -47.36 35.78 -13.82
C ALA A 142 -48.89 35.69 -13.72
N PHE A 143 -49.40 34.99 -12.71
CA PHE A 143 -50.84 34.90 -12.43
C PHE A 143 -51.42 36.29 -12.11
N ASN A 144 -50.81 37.02 -11.17
CA ASN A 144 -51.25 38.36 -10.78
C ASN A 144 -51.24 39.35 -11.96
N LYS A 145 -50.25 39.29 -12.85
CA LYS A 145 -50.22 40.12 -14.06
C LYS A 145 -51.34 39.79 -15.05
N LYS A 146 -51.89 38.57 -15.02
CA LYS A 146 -52.96 38.13 -15.90
C LYS A 146 -54.35 38.57 -15.41
N GLU A 147 -54.54 38.75 -14.10
CA GLU A 147 -55.79 39.28 -13.51
C GLU A 147 -55.93 40.80 -13.60
N ILE A 148 -54.82 41.54 -13.76
CA ILE A 148 -54.84 43.01 -13.88
C ILE A 148 -55.20 43.48 -15.31
N ARG A 149 -55.44 42.55 -16.25
CA ARG A 149 -55.64 42.84 -17.68
C ARG A 149 -57.06 42.57 -18.16
#